data_AF-A0A6G0X3Y3-F1
#
_entry.id   AF-A0A6G0X3Y3-F1
#
_cell.length_a   1.000
_cell.length_b   1.000
_cell.length_c   1.000
_cell.angle_alpha   90.00
_cell.angle_beta   90.00
_cell.angle_gamma   90.00
#
_symmetry.space_group_name_H-M   'P 1'
#
loop_
_entity.id
_entity.type
_entity.pdbx_description
1 polymer ?
#
loop_
_entity_poly.entity_id
_entity_poly.type
_entity_poly.pdbx_seq_one_letter_code
_entity_poly.pdbx_strand_id
1 'polypeptide(L)'
;MLFLQHEIEKGDILQDAKKLKRLCATRWIQRYDAVNDFIQLLPFVVNALQTIATEWKDSSSIVTDMLKKAITESEFLISLYVIKVLFSYGLPLLNCKLGSY
;
A
#
# COMPACT_ATOMS: atom_id res chain seq x y z
N MET A 1 42.13 -12.11 -5.51
CA MET A 1 41.08 -11.22 -4.98
C MET A 1 40.52 -10.26 -6.05
N LEU A 2 41.35 -9.73 -6.97
CA LEU A 2 40.89 -8.83 -8.06
C LEU A 2 39.98 -9.50 -9.11
N PHE A 3 40.15 -10.79 -9.37
CA PHE A 3 39.32 -11.54 -10.34
C PHE A 3 37.85 -11.66 -9.90
N LEU A 4 37.61 -11.77 -8.59
CA LEU A 4 36.27 -11.81 -8.01
C LEU A 4 35.55 -10.45 -8.14
N GLN A 5 36.26 -9.34 -7.96
CA GLN A 5 35.68 -8.00 -8.18
C GLN A 5 35.34 -7.78 -9.66
N HIS A 6 36.22 -8.21 -10.57
CA HIS A 6 35.99 -8.08 -12.02
C HIS A 6 34.78 -8.88 -12.52
N GLU A 7 34.53 -10.07 -11.99
CA GLU A 7 33.33 -10.86 -12.35
C GLU A 7 32.04 -10.37 -11.68
N ILE A 8 32.15 -9.73 -10.51
CA ILE A 8 30.99 -9.07 -9.87
C ILE A 8 30.59 -7.80 -10.64
N GLU A 9 31.53 -7.05 -11.21
CA GLU A 9 31.27 -5.88 -12.06
C GLU A 9 30.56 -6.24 -13.37
N LYS A 10 30.83 -7.40 -13.97
CA LYS A 10 30.05 -7.92 -15.11
C LYS A 10 28.61 -8.29 -14.75
N GLY A 11 28.31 -8.41 -13.46
CA GLY A 11 26.99 -8.67 -12.90
C GLY A 11 26.14 -7.43 -12.64
N ASP A 12 26.39 -6.30 -13.29
CA ASP A 12 25.65 -5.04 -13.08
C ASP A 12 24.12 -5.20 -13.27
N ILE A 13 23.72 -6.04 -14.25
CA ILE A 13 22.32 -6.44 -14.46
C ILE A 13 21.74 -7.20 -13.24
N LEU A 14 22.58 -8.00 -12.56
CA LEU A 14 22.22 -8.71 -11.33
C LEU A 14 22.15 -7.78 -10.13
N GLN A 15 22.98 -6.75 -10.05
CA GLN A 15 22.91 -5.71 -9.01
C GLN A 15 21.63 -4.91 -9.14
N ASP A 16 21.29 -4.44 -10.34
CA ASP A 16 20.06 -3.68 -10.57
C ASP A 16 18.80 -4.55 -10.46
N ALA A 17 18.83 -5.80 -10.92
CA ALA A 17 17.75 -6.76 -10.65
C ALA A 17 17.59 -7.06 -9.15
N LYS A 18 18.68 -7.14 -8.38
CA LYS A 18 18.64 -7.30 -6.91
C LYS A 18 18.13 -6.03 -6.22
N LYS A 19 18.56 -4.84 -6.64
CA LYS A 19 18.03 -3.55 -6.15
C LYS A 19 16.54 -3.44 -6.44
N LEU A 20 16.09 -3.76 -7.66
CA LEU A 20 14.68 -3.74 -8.03
C LEU A 20 13.86 -4.73 -7.20
N LYS A 21 14.36 -5.96 -6.96
CA LYS A 21 13.72 -6.92 -6.04
C LYS A 21 13.61 -6.38 -4.61
N ARG A 22 14.66 -5.72 -4.09
CA ARG A 22 14.65 -5.09 -2.76
C ARG A 22 13.71 -3.88 -2.68
N LEU A 23 13.68 -3.04 -3.72
CA LEU A 23 12.76 -1.91 -3.82
C LEU A 23 11.30 -2.38 -3.95
N CYS A 24 11.05 -3.47 -4.65
CA CYS A 24 9.74 -4.10 -4.70
C CYS A 24 9.34 -4.65 -3.32
N ALA A 25 10.26 -5.25 -2.57
CA ALA A 25 10.02 -5.70 -1.19
C ALA A 25 9.64 -4.53 -0.26
N THR A 26 10.43 -3.45 -0.25
CA THR A 26 10.14 -2.27 0.58
C THR A 26 8.87 -1.56 0.15
N ARG A 27 8.63 -1.40 -1.16
CA ARG A 27 7.40 -0.82 -1.71
C ARG A 27 6.17 -1.69 -1.40
N TRP A 28 6.31 -3.01 -1.35
CA TRP A 28 5.23 -3.92 -0.99
C TRP A 28 4.85 -3.78 0.49
N ILE A 29 5.84 -3.75 1.39
CA ILE A 29 5.61 -3.51 2.82
C ILE A 29 4.96 -2.14 3.04
N GLN A 30 5.50 -1.08 2.43
CA GLN A 30 4.92 0.27 2.50
C GLN A 30 3.47 0.32 2.02
N ARG A 31 3.13 -0.41 0.94
CA ARG A 31 1.74 -0.50 0.45
C ARG A 31 0.84 -1.27 1.41
N TYR A 32 1.34 -2.36 2.00
CA TYR A 32 0.60 -3.09 3.02
C TYR A 32 0.29 -2.21 4.23
N ASP A 33 1.31 -1.52 4.76
CA ASP A 33 1.17 -0.62 5.91
C ASP A 33 0.16 0.49 5.57
N ALA A 34 0.30 1.14 4.42
CA ALA A 34 -0.63 2.18 3.98
C ALA A 34 -2.08 1.69 3.86
N VAL A 35 -2.31 0.49 3.31
CA VAL A 35 -3.66 -0.11 3.22
C VAL A 35 -4.20 -0.43 4.61
N ASN A 36 -3.37 -0.97 5.49
CA ASN A 36 -3.78 -1.33 6.83
C ASN A 36 -4.09 -0.09 7.70
N ASP A 37 -3.30 0.97 7.56
CA ASP A 37 -3.55 2.26 8.19
C ASP A 37 -4.83 2.90 7.65
N PHE A 38 -5.02 2.89 6.32
CA PHE A 38 -6.25 3.39 5.72
C PHE A 38 -7.49 2.67 6.24
N ILE A 39 -7.45 1.33 6.37
CA ILE A 39 -8.57 0.56 6.93
C ILE A 39 -8.88 0.95 8.38
N GLN A 40 -7.84 1.17 9.21
CA GLN A 40 -8.01 1.63 10.59
C GLN A 40 -8.58 3.04 10.66
N LEU A 41 -8.19 3.90 9.71
CA LEU A 41 -8.60 5.30 9.66
C LEU A 41 -9.95 5.51 8.96
N LEU A 42 -10.42 4.54 8.16
CA LEU A 42 -11.64 4.63 7.36
C LEU A 42 -12.88 5.07 8.16
N PRO A 43 -13.14 4.57 9.39
CA PRO A 43 -14.28 5.05 10.18
C PRO A 43 -14.23 6.55 10.49
N PHE A 44 -13.04 7.09 10.75
CA PHE A 44 -12.86 8.52 11.01
C PHE A 44 -13.05 9.35 9.73
N VAL A 45 -12.57 8.84 8.59
CA VAL A 45 -12.81 9.46 7.28
C VAL A 45 -14.30 9.50 6.98
N VAL A 46 -15.03 8.39 7.15
CA VAL A 46 -16.48 8.33 6.93
C VAL A 46 -17.21 9.32 7.85
N ASN A 47 -16.82 9.41 9.12
CA ASN A 47 -17.42 10.36 10.05
C ASN A 47 -17.17 11.82 9.63
N ALA A 48 -15.95 12.16 9.22
CA ALA A 48 -15.63 13.50 8.73
C ALA A 48 -16.44 13.85 7.46
N LEU A 49 -16.55 12.91 6.51
CA LEU A 49 -17.38 13.10 5.31
C LEU A 49 -18.86 13.26 5.67
N GLN A 50 -19.35 12.53 6.67
CA GLN A 50 -20.72 12.66 7.17
C GLN A 50 -20.97 14.07 7.73
N THR A 51 -20.08 14.58 8.59
CA THR A 51 -20.16 15.93 9.16
C THR A 51 -20.19 16.99 8.05
N ILE A 52 -19.25 16.92 7.09
CA ILE A 52 -19.19 17.86 5.97
C ILE A 52 -20.48 17.80 5.14
N ALA A 53 -20.94 16.59 4.79
CA ALA A 53 -22.17 16.42 4.01
C ALA A 53 -23.40 17.01 4.70
N THR A 54 -23.52 16.93 6.03
CA THR A 54 -24.69 17.43 6.76
C THR A 54 -24.60 18.90 7.18
N GLU A 55 -23.42 19.38 7.54
CA GLU A 55 -23.26 20.70 8.16
C GLU A 55 -22.93 21.79 7.14
N TRP A 56 -22.29 21.43 6.02
CA TRP A 56 -21.89 22.40 5.02
C TRP A 56 -23.05 22.64 4.05
N LYS A 57 -23.37 23.91 3.79
CA LYS A 57 -24.49 24.34 2.90
C LYS A 57 -24.02 24.77 1.52
N ASP A 58 -22.87 24.29 1.08
CA ASP A 58 -22.26 24.60 -0.20
C ASP A 58 -22.33 23.39 -1.15
N SER A 59 -21.89 23.59 -2.39
CA SER A 59 -21.85 22.52 -3.41
C SER A 59 -20.94 21.35 -3.02
N SER A 60 -20.02 21.55 -2.06
CA SER A 60 -19.12 20.55 -1.49
C SER A 60 -19.88 19.42 -0.79
N SER A 61 -21.03 19.72 -0.17
CA SER A 61 -21.84 18.73 0.56
C SER A 61 -22.26 17.56 -0.35
N ILE A 62 -22.70 17.86 -1.57
CA ILE A 62 -23.18 16.84 -2.52
C ILE A 62 -22.04 15.91 -2.94
N VAL A 63 -20.89 16.48 -3.33
CA VAL A 63 -19.72 15.71 -3.74
C VAL A 63 -19.20 14.84 -2.58
N THR A 64 -19.24 15.39 -1.37
CA THR A 64 -18.83 14.67 -0.17
C THR A 64 -19.76 13.51 0.16
N ASP A 65 -21.08 13.69 0.02
CA ASP A 65 -22.04 12.61 0.24
C ASP A 65 -21.90 11.49 -0.81
N MET A 66 -21.62 11.86 -2.07
CA MET A 66 -21.31 10.89 -3.13
C MET A 66 -20.04 10.10 -2.81
N LEU A 67 -18.97 10.78 -2.39
CA LEU A 67 -17.72 10.13 -2.00
C LEU A 67 -17.94 9.19 -0.81
N LYS A 68 -18.65 9.64 0.23
CA LYS A 68 -19.00 8.84 1.41
C LYS A 68 -19.72 7.56 1.01
N LYS A 69 -20.72 7.65 0.12
CA LYS A 69 -21.43 6.48 -0.42
C LYS A 69 -20.46 5.53 -1.13
N ALA A 70 -19.67 6.04 -2.08
CA ALA A 70 -18.73 5.22 -2.84
C ALA A 70 -17.73 4.45 -1.95
N ILE A 71 -17.19 5.08 -0.90
CA ILE A 71 -16.21 4.42 -0.02
C ILE A 71 -16.83 3.50 1.05
N THR A 72 -18.16 3.57 1.25
CA THR A 72 -18.91 2.70 2.16
C THR A 72 -19.68 1.59 1.44
N GLU A 73 -19.72 1.64 0.11
CA GLU A 73 -20.29 0.57 -0.70
C GLU A 73 -19.52 -0.74 -0.53
N SER A 74 -20.27 -1.85 -0.56
CA SER A 74 -19.72 -3.18 -0.31
C SER A 74 -18.65 -3.57 -1.33
N GLU A 75 -18.79 -3.15 -2.59
CA GLU A 75 -17.80 -3.44 -3.64
C GLU A 75 -16.44 -2.83 -3.30
N PHE A 76 -16.42 -1.58 -2.84
CA PHE A 76 -15.21 -0.91 -2.39
C PHE A 76 -14.62 -1.57 -1.14
N LEU A 77 -15.45 -1.82 -0.12
CA LEU A 77 -15.01 -2.42 1.13
C LEU A 77 -14.42 -3.83 0.92
N ILE A 78 -15.11 -4.67 0.17
CA ILE A 78 -14.63 -6.03 -0.15
C ILE A 78 -13.31 -5.94 -0.92
N SER A 79 -13.22 -5.08 -1.94
CA SER A 79 -11.99 -4.89 -2.71
C SER A 79 -10.82 -4.47 -1.81
N LEU A 80 -11.06 -3.53 -0.89
CA LEU A 80 -10.06 -3.08 0.07
C LEU A 80 -9.58 -4.21 1.00
N TYR A 81 -10.49 -5.03 1.50
CA TYR A 81 -10.15 -6.19 2.35
C TYR A 81 -9.39 -7.27 1.57
N VAL A 82 -9.78 -7.55 0.33
CA VAL A 82 -9.05 -8.49 -0.55
C VAL A 82 -7.61 -8.01 -0.77
N ILE A 83 -7.42 -6.71 -1.02
CA ILE A 83 -6.09 -6.12 -1.18
C ILE A 83 -5.25 -6.28 0.10
N LYS A 84 -5.83 -6.03 1.28
CA LYS A 84 -5.15 -6.26 2.57
C LYS A 84 -4.69 -7.71 2.72
N VAL A 85 -5.58 -8.66 2.43
CA VAL A 85 -5.28 -10.11 2.51
C VAL A 85 -4.19 -10.49 1.50
N LEU A 86 -4.28 -10.01 0.25
CA LEU A 86 -3.29 -10.27 -0.79
C LEU A 86 -1.90 -9.78 -0.37
N PHE A 87 -1.81 -8.56 0.16
CA PHE A 87 -0.54 -8.03 0.64
C PHE A 87 0.00 -8.82 1.84
N SER A 88 -0.88 -9.34 2.71
CA SER A 88 -0.49 -10.13 3.88
C SER A 88 0.23 -11.44 3.54
N TYR A 89 -0.13 -12.10 2.43
CA TYR A 89 0.59 -13.30 1.97
C TYR A 89 2.02 -13.01 1.54
N GLY A 90 2.31 -11.78 1.08
CA GLY A 90 3.65 -11.37 0.71
C GLY A 90 4.55 -11.05 1.89
N LEU A 91 4.01 -10.71 3.07
CA LEU A 91 4.80 -10.28 4.23
C LEU A 91 5.80 -11.32 4.75
N PRO A 92 5.42 -12.59 5.00
CA PRO A 92 6.36 -13.60 5.49
C PRO A 92 7.54 -13.81 4.52
N LEU A 93 7.26 -13.78 3.22
CA LEU A 93 8.26 -13.99 2.17
C LEU A 93 9.27 -12.83 2.08
N LEU A 94 8.80 -11.60 2.34
CA LEU A 94 9.63 -10.39 2.28
C LEU A 94 10.43 -10.17 3.57
N ASN A 95 9.86 -10.47 4.73
CA ASN A 95 10.56 -10.37 6.02
C ASN A 95 11.69 -11.39 6.15
N CYS A 96 11.52 -12.61 5.61
CA CYS A 96 12.62 -13.58 5.53
C CYS A 96 13.78 -13.09 4.63
N LYS A 97 13.48 -12.34 3.56
CA LYS A 97 14.51 -11.81 2.64
C LYS A 97 15.26 -10.61 3.23
N LEU A 98 14.63 -9.79 4.05
CA LEU A 98 15.26 -8.63 4.70
C LEU A 98 16.11 -9.01 5.92
N GLY A 99 15.75 -10.06 6.66
CA GLY A 99 16.56 -10.58 7.78
C GLY A 99 17.78 -11.41 7.37
N SER A 100 18.03 -11.58 6.07
CA SER A 100 19.14 -12.37 5.52
C SER A 100 20.26 -11.50 4.91
N TYR A 101 20.22 -10.18 5.12
CA TYR A 101 21.23 -9.22 4.65
C TYR A 101 21.87 -8.47 5.83
#